data_AF-A0A931R2V0-F1
#
_entry.id   AF-A0A931R2V0-F1
#
_cell.length_a   1.000
_cell.length_b   1.000
_cell.length_c   1.000
_cell.angle_alpha   90.00
_cell.angle_beta   90.00
_cell.angle_gamma   90.00
#
_symmetry.space_group_name_H-M   'P 1'
#
loop_
_entity.id
_entity.type
_entity.pdbx_description
1 polymer ?
#
loop_
_entity_poly.entity_id
_entity_poly.type
_entity_poly.pdbx_seq_one_letter_code
_entity_poly.pdbx_strand_id
1 'polypeptide(L)'
;MSRIGLRNDLSTPMKSQVPLGRGNIWTRAAMVTAVRRRGRMPFTVEEFRDLVRILEERPEWRVELRRLVLTDELLSLPEQVASLRAETERRFQELIEAQRRTEGRVAELAEAQRRVEGQVAELTIALHTLTNEVGELKGDSLERRYRERAPAYLARLVRRAQVLSTEALSFLLEEAVERGELSEAEAEDVTWADLVVRGRRREDGAEVYVVVEVSWGVGPQDVERAVRKAALLAKVGTPALPVVAGKRVTDKAAHLARTMKVWQLIDGQATSPEPSSERS
;
A
#
# COMPACT_ATOMS: atom_id res chain seq x y z
N MET A 1 -36.14 -7.66 -15.29
CA MET A 1 -35.98 -6.67 -16.38
C MET A 1 -34.51 -6.67 -16.79
N SER A 2 -34.14 -7.51 -17.76
CA SER A 2 -33.84 -7.18 -19.17
C SER A 2 -32.55 -6.37 -19.35
N ARG A 3 -31.41 -7.01 -19.65
CA ARG A 3 -30.81 -7.30 -20.99
C ARG A 3 -30.57 -6.04 -21.84
N ILE A 4 -29.31 -5.82 -22.23
CA ILE A 4 -28.80 -5.85 -23.62
C ILE A 4 -27.26 -5.86 -23.56
N GLY A 5 -26.65 -6.79 -24.30
CA GLY A 5 -25.23 -6.80 -24.64
C GLY A 5 -25.08 -6.69 -26.16
N LEU A 6 -23.90 -6.30 -26.62
CA LEU A 6 -23.50 -6.37 -28.02
C LEU A 6 -22.03 -6.81 -28.11
N ARG A 7 -21.84 -8.01 -28.68
CA ARG A 7 -20.62 -8.48 -29.35
C ARG A 7 -20.70 -8.05 -30.82
N ASN A 8 -19.56 -7.90 -31.50
CA ASN A 8 -19.49 -8.07 -32.94
C ASN A 8 -18.14 -8.65 -33.37
N ASP A 9 -18.21 -9.88 -33.88
CA ASP A 9 -17.26 -10.51 -34.82
C ASP A 9 -17.62 -10.07 -36.25
N LEU A 10 -16.69 -10.21 -37.21
CA LEU A 10 -16.85 -10.88 -38.53
C LEU A 10 -15.84 -10.38 -39.61
N SER A 11 -14.89 -11.26 -39.95
CA SER A 11 -14.76 -11.97 -41.25
C SER A 11 -14.97 -11.30 -42.64
N THR A 12 -13.88 -11.35 -43.44
CA THR A 12 -13.73 -11.78 -44.87
C THR A 12 -14.14 -10.84 -46.06
N PRO A 13 -13.73 -11.12 -47.33
CA PRO A 13 -12.81 -10.28 -48.12
C PRO A 13 -13.43 -9.71 -49.42
N MET A 14 -12.72 -8.82 -50.13
CA MET A 14 -13.19 -8.29 -51.43
C MET A 14 -12.12 -8.34 -52.52
N LYS A 15 -12.45 -9.07 -53.59
CA LYS A 15 -11.81 -9.01 -54.92
C LYS A 15 -12.02 -7.63 -55.54
N SER A 16 -11.05 -7.13 -56.30
CA SER A 16 -11.34 -6.17 -57.38
C SER A 16 -10.38 -6.35 -58.55
N GLN A 17 -11.00 -6.62 -59.71
CA GLN A 17 -10.43 -6.55 -61.05
C GLN A 17 -10.31 -5.09 -61.49
N VAL A 18 -9.37 -4.81 -62.40
CA VAL A 18 -9.45 -3.66 -63.31
C VAL A 18 -9.21 -4.18 -64.75
N PRO A 19 -10.12 -3.94 -65.71
CA PRO A 19 -9.96 -4.31 -67.12
C PRO A 19 -9.74 -3.08 -68.03
N LEU A 20 -9.39 -3.32 -69.30
CA LEU A 20 -9.77 -2.61 -70.56
C LEU A 20 -8.75 -3.03 -71.65
N GLY A 21 -9.10 -3.80 -72.70
CA GLY A 21 -9.83 -3.41 -73.93
C GLY A 21 -8.81 -3.14 -75.06
N ARG A 22 -8.93 -3.47 -76.35
CA ARG A 22 -9.95 -4.02 -77.27
C ARG A 22 -9.18 -4.57 -78.51
N GLY A 23 -9.80 -5.42 -79.34
CA GLY A 23 -9.29 -5.70 -80.70
C GLY A 23 -9.84 -6.96 -81.35
N ASN A 24 -11.06 -6.89 -81.87
CA ASN A 24 -11.85 -7.98 -82.48
C ASN A 24 -11.50 -8.15 -83.96
N ILE A 25 -11.45 -9.37 -84.53
CA ILE A 25 -11.84 -9.65 -85.94
C ILE A 25 -12.37 -11.10 -86.12
N TRP A 26 -13.69 -11.22 -86.35
CA TRP A 26 -14.50 -12.18 -87.16
C TRP A 26 -14.23 -13.72 -87.12
N THR A 27 -15.13 -14.60 -86.64
CA THR A 27 -16.42 -15.14 -87.17
C THR A 27 -16.32 -16.34 -88.14
N ARG A 28 -16.78 -17.50 -87.63
CA ARG A 28 -17.52 -18.63 -88.26
C ARG A 28 -16.83 -19.74 -89.09
N ALA A 29 -17.11 -20.95 -88.59
CA ALA A 29 -17.63 -22.14 -89.28
C ALA A 29 -16.65 -23.11 -89.97
N ALA A 30 -16.56 -24.33 -89.43
CA ALA A 30 -17.10 -25.55 -90.07
C ALA A 30 -16.87 -26.82 -89.21
N MET A 31 -17.97 -27.55 -88.98
CA MET A 31 -18.12 -29.01 -89.02
C MET A 31 -17.06 -29.95 -88.41
N VAL A 32 -17.48 -30.62 -87.34
CA VAL A 32 -17.45 -32.09 -87.13
C VAL A 32 -16.82 -32.89 -88.29
N THR A 33 -15.76 -33.67 -88.06
CA THR A 33 -15.84 -35.13 -87.79
C THR A 33 -14.43 -35.72 -87.58
N ALA A 34 -14.35 -36.67 -86.63
CA ALA A 34 -13.41 -37.80 -86.57
C ALA A 34 -11.91 -37.51 -86.37
N VAL A 35 -11.34 -38.04 -85.29
CA VAL A 35 -10.86 -39.43 -85.23
C VAL A 35 -10.26 -39.66 -83.84
N ARG A 36 -10.74 -40.72 -83.20
CA ARG A 36 -10.22 -41.30 -81.98
C ARG A 36 -8.75 -41.72 -82.21
N ARG A 37 -7.78 -41.02 -81.62
CA ARG A 37 -6.43 -41.57 -81.41
C ARG A 37 -6.17 -41.61 -79.91
N ARG A 38 -5.99 -42.83 -79.38
CA ARG A 38 -5.21 -43.05 -78.15
C ARG A 38 -3.85 -42.39 -78.40
N GLY A 39 -3.60 -41.24 -77.76
CA GLY A 39 -2.29 -40.62 -77.77
C GLY A 39 -1.33 -41.52 -77.01
N ARG A 40 -0.51 -42.28 -77.74
CA ARG A 40 0.75 -42.84 -77.25
C ARG A 40 1.53 -41.65 -76.66
N MET A 41 1.95 -41.75 -75.39
CA MET A 41 2.72 -40.66 -74.79
C MET A 41 3.94 -40.39 -75.70
N PRO A 42 4.21 -39.14 -76.09
CA PRO A 42 5.31 -38.78 -77.00
C PRO A 42 6.70 -39.04 -76.41
N PHE A 43 6.74 -39.57 -75.19
CA PHE A 43 7.92 -40.03 -74.49
C PHE A 43 7.54 -41.23 -73.62
N THR A 44 8.20 -42.36 -73.84
CA THR A 44 7.93 -43.64 -73.18
C THR A 44 8.96 -43.93 -72.10
N VAL A 45 8.66 -44.88 -71.20
CA VAL A 45 9.57 -45.27 -70.11
C VAL A 45 10.87 -45.89 -70.64
N GLU A 46 10.81 -46.57 -71.79
CA GLU A 46 11.98 -47.11 -72.48
C GLU A 46 12.87 -45.99 -73.02
N GLU A 47 12.28 -45.00 -73.69
CA GLU A 47 12.99 -43.81 -74.18
C GLU A 47 13.62 -42.97 -73.04
N PHE A 48 12.99 -42.93 -71.86
CA PHE A 48 13.59 -42.32 -70.67
C PHE A 48 14.82 -43.08 -70.16
N ARG A 49 14.76 -44.42 -70.15
CA ARG A 49 15.90 -45.26 -69.72
C ARG A 49 17.06 -45.15 -70.70
N ASP A 50 16.77 -45.07 -72.00
CA ASP A 50 17.79 -44.86 -73.03
C ASP A 50 18.44 -43.48 -72.88
N LEU A 51 17.66 -42.43 -72.60
CA LEU A 51 18.20 -41.10 -72.28
C LEU A 51 19.13 -41.13 -71.06
N VAL A 52 18.74 -41.83 -69.98
CA VAL A 52 19.59 -41.98 -68.78
C VAL A 52 20.90 -42.69 -69.10
N ARG A 53 20.87 -43.76 -69.90
CA ARG A 53 22.07 -44.50 -70.33
C ARG A 53 23.00 -43.65 -71.20
N ILE A 54 22.44 -42.89 -72.13
CA ILE A 54 23.20 -41.97 -72.99
C ILE A 54 23.88 -40.87 -72.16
N LEU A 55 23.17 -40.34 -71.16
CA LEU A 55 23.74 -39.39 -70.20
C LEU A 55 24.85 -40.07 -69.39
N GLU A 56 24.68 -41.34 -69.00
CA GLU A 56 25.72 -42.17 -68.36
C GLU A 56 27.03 -42.25 -69.13
N GLU A 57 26.94 -42.47 -70.44
CA GLU A 57 28.08 -42.65 -71.32
C GLU A 57 28.69 -41.32 -71.79
N ARG A 58 27.95 -40.20 -71.75
CA ARG A 58 28.37 -38.88 -72.23
C ARG A 58 28.33 -37.80 -71.14
N PRO A 59 29.44 -37.60 -70.40
CA PRO A 59 29.54 -36.60 -69.34
C PRO A 59 29.19 -35.17 -69.80
N GLU A 60 29.53 -34.82 -71.04
CA GLU A 60 29.26 -33.51 -71.64
C GLU A 60 27.76 -33.22 -71.78
N TRP A 61 26.94 -34.22 -72.14
CA TRP A 61 25.49 -34.06 -72.29
C TRP A 61 24.79 -34.00 -70.93
N ARG A 62 25.34 -34.67 -69.91
CA ARG A 62 24.91 -34.49 -68.52
C ARG A 62 25.15 -33.10 -68.01
N VAL A 63 26.30 -32.51 -68.31
CA VAL A 63 26.62 -31.15 -67.87
C VAL A 63 25.67 -30.15 -68.53
N GLU A 64 25.38 -30.31 -69.82
CA GLU A 64 24.45 -29.43 -70.53
C GLU A 64 23.00 -29.58 -70.04
N LEU A 65 22.52 -30.83 -69.88
CA LEU A 65 21.19 -31.08 -69.30
C LEU A 65 21.09 -30.57 -67.86
N ARG A 66 22.16 -30.70 -67.07
CA ARG A 66 22.24 -30.14 -65.71
C ARG A 66 22.12 -28.63 -65.74
N ARG A 67 22.80 -27.91 -66.63
CA ARG A 67 22.68 -26.45 -66.74
C ARG A 67 21.28 -25.98 -67.15
N LEU A 68 20.61 -26.73 -68.03
CA LEU A 68 19.25 -26.41 -68.50
C LEU A 68 18.16 -26.72 -67.47
N VAL A 69 18.31 -27.78 -66.67
CA VAL A 69 17.29 -28.25 -65.70
C VAL A 69 17.58 -27.78 -64.27
N LEU A 70 18.84 -27.75 -63.87
CA LEU A 70 19.34 -27.29 -62.58
C LEU A 70 20.17 -26.02 -62.82
N THR A 71 19.47 -24.91 -62.99
CA THR A 71 20.08 -23.56 -63.08
C THR A 71 21.04 -23.32 -61.91
N ASP A 72 22.06 -22.48 -62.10
CA ASP A 72 23.04 -22.16 -61.05
C ASP A 72 22.39 -21.69 -59.73
N GLU A 73 21.25 -21.00 -59.82
CA GLU A 73 20.44 -20.62 -58.65
C GLU A 73 20.02 -21.84 -57.82
N LEU A 74 19.40 -22.85 -58.45
CA LEU A 74 18.99 -24.11 -57.81
C LEU A 74 20.17 -24.91 -57.25
N LEU A 75 21.32 -24.90 -57.95
CA LEU A 75 22.54 -25.58 -57.48
C LEU A 75 23.16 -24.88 -56.26
N SER A 76 22.99 -23.56 -56.12
CA SER A 76 23.50 -22.78 -54.99
C SER A 76 22.59 -22.78 -53.75
N LEU A 77 21.30 -23.16 -53.89
CA LEU A 77 20.34 -23.16 -52.78
C LEU A 77 20.81 -23.94 -51.54
N PRO A 78 21.43 -25.13 -51.62
CA PRO A 78 21.89 -25.85 -50.43
C PRO A 78 22.91 -25.05 -49.60
N GLU A 79 23.83 -24.34 -50.26
CA GLU A 79 24.81 -23.48 -49.60
C GLU A 79 24.15 -22.23 -49.00
N GLN A 80 23.21 -21.60 -49.72
CA GLN A 80 22.44 -20.48 -49.20
C GLN A 80 21.62 -20.87 -47.97
N VAL A 81 20.96 -22.03 -48.00
CA VAL A 81 20.20 -22.57 -46.86
C VAL A 81 21.12 -22.92 -45.70
N ALA A 82 22.30 -23.49 -45.95
CA ALA A 82 23.29 -23.78 -44.91
C ALA A 82 23.82 -22.49 -44.26
N SER A 83 24.10 -21.45 -45.04
CA SER A 83 24.52 -20.14 -44.56
C SER A 83 23.44 -19.47 -43.71
N LEU A 84 22.19 -19.43 -44.18
CA LEU A 84 21.06 -18.90 -43.42
C LEU A 84 20.83 -19.65 -42.10
N ARG A 85 20.96 -20.99 -42.11
CA ARG A 85 20.87 -21.81 -40.90
C ARG A 85 21.98 -21.47 -39.91
N ALA A 86 23.21 -21.34 -40.37
CA ALA A 86 24.34 -20.98 -39.52
C ALA A 86 24.19 -19.58 -38.92
N GLU A 87 23.73 -18.61 -39.69
CA GLU A 87 23.44 -17.26 -39.20
C GLU A 87 22.29 -17.26 -38.19
N THR A 88 21.22 -18.02 -38.46
CA THR A 88 20.07 -18.15 -37.56
C THR A 88 20.48 -18.79 -36.24
N GLU A 89 21.26 -19.87 -36.29
CA GLU A 89 21.79 -20.54 -35.09
C GLU A 89 22.66 -19.59 -34.28
N ARG A 90 23.56 -18.85 -34.94
CA ARG A 90 24.38 -17.84 -34.27
C ARG A 90 23.54 -16.78 -33.57
N ARG A 91 22.55 -16.20 -34.26
CA ARG A 91 21.64 -15.21 -33.67
C ARG A 91 20.84 -15.81 -32.50
N PHE A 92 20.45 -17.07 -32.61
CA PHE A 92 19.74 -17.77 -31.53
C PHE A 92 20.63 -17.97 -30.29
N GLN A 93 21.90 -18.33 -30.47
CA GLN A 93 22.87 -18.42 -29.38
C GLN A 93 23.11 -17.05 -28.72
N GLU A 94 23.28 -15.99 -29.52
CA GLU A 94 23.43 -14.62 -29.00
C GLU A 94 22.19 -14.17 -28.19
N LEU A 95 20.98 -14.56 -28.61
CA LEU A 95 19.75 -14.33 -27.87
C LEU A 95 19.68 -15.13 -26.56
N ILE A 96 20.08 -16.40 -26.55
CA ILE A 96 20.15 -17.21 -25.32
C ILE A 96 21.12 -16.58 -24.32
N GLU A 97 22.27 -16.10 -24.76
CA GLU A 97 23.24 -15.43 -23.90
C GLU A 97 22.73 -14.08 -23.38
N ALA A 98 22.07 -13.29 -24.23
CA ALA A 98 21.42 -12.04 -23.80
C ALA A 98 20.29 -12.30 -22.78
N GLN A 99 19.51 -13.36 -23.00
CA GLN A 99 18.46 -13.81 -22.09
C GLN A 99 19.04 -14.21 -20.73
N ARG A 100 20.07 -15.08 -20.71
CA ARG A 100 20.76 -15.50 -19.47
C ARG A 100 21.35 -14.33 -18.69
N ARG A 101 21.98 -13.36 -19.39
CA ARG A 101 22.49 -12.13 -18.75
C ARG A 101 21.39 -11.29 -18.14
N THR A 102 20.23 -11.21 -18.80
CA THR A 102 19.07 -10.47 -18.30
C THR A 102 18.47 -11.16 -17.08
N GLU A 103 18.31 -12.49 -17.13
CA GLU A 103 17.85 -13.29 -16.00
C GLU A 103 18.77 -13.14 -14.77
N GLY A 104 20.10 -13.15 -14.98
CA GLY A 104 21.06 -12.88 -13.92
C GLY A 104 20.89 -11.50 -13.28
N ARG A 105 20.76 -10.44 -14.10
CA ARG A 105 20.52 -9.07 -13.61
C ARG A 105 19.20 -8.95 -12.85
N VAL A 106 18.14 -9.62 -13.31
CA VAL A 106 16.83 -9.62 -12.62
C VAL A 106 16.94 -10.32 -11.27
N ALA A 107 17.68 -11.42 -11.17
CA ALA A 107 17.93 -12.11 -9.90
C ALA A 107 18.70 -11.21 -8.92
N GLU A 108 19.76 -10.54 -9.37
CA GLU A 108 20.52 -9.59 -8.55
C GLU A 108 19.65 -8.42 -8.06
N LEU A 109 18.81 -7.87 -8.94
CA LEU A 109 17.87 -6.81 -8.57
C LEU A 109 16.83 -7.29 -7.56
N ALA A 110 16.29 -8.50 -7.72
CA ALA A 110 15.35 -9.09 -6.77
C ALA A 110 15.99 -9.33 -5.39
N GLU A 111 17.27 -9.68 -5.34
CA GLU A 111 18.01 -9.78 -4.08
C GLU A 111 18.28 -8.41 -3.44
N ALA A 112 18.70 -7.43 -4.23
CA ALA A 112 18.87 -6.06 -3.76
C ALA A 112 17.55 -5.48 -3.21
N GLN A 113 16.43 -5.72 -3.90
CA GLN A 113 15.10 -5.31 -3.46
C GLN A 113 14.74 -5.98 -2.12
N ARG A 114 14.89 -7.30 -1.99
CA ARG A 114 14.63 -8.02 -0.73
C ARG A 114 15.45 -7.47 0.44
N ARG A 115 16.71 -7.10 0.19
CA ARG A 115 17.58 -6.47 1.20
C ARG A 115 17.05 -5.10 1.64
N VAL A 116 16.65 -4.27 0.69
CA VAL A 116 16.07 -2.94 0.97
C VAL A 116 14.75 -3.07 1.73
N GLU A 117 13.87 -3.99 1.32
CA GLU A 117 12.61 -4.26 2.02
C GLU A 117 12.85 -4.67 3.48
N GLY A 118 13.85 -5.52 3.73
CA GLY A 118 14.26 -5.89 5.10
C GLY A 118 14.75 -4.69 5.91
N GLN A 119 15.63 -3.85 5.34
CA GLN A 119 16.13 -2.65 6.01
C GLN A 119 15.01 -1.64 6.32
N VAL A 120 14.06 -1.47 5.40
CA VAL A 120 12.89 -0.58 5.61
C VAL A 120 12.01 -1.12 6.73
N ALA A 121 11.80 -2.43 6.81
CA ALA A 121 11.03 -3.03 7.90
C ALA A 121 11.70 -2.81 9.26
N GLU A 122 13.01 -3.03 9.36
CA GLU A 122 13.79 -2.78 10.59
C GLU A 122 13.75 -1.31 11.01
N LEU A 123 13.96 -0.39 10.06
CA LEU A 123 13.85 1.05 10.30
C LEU A 123 12.45 1.45 10.78
N THR A 124 11.42 0.83 10.21
CA THR A 124 10.03 1.08 10.62
C THR A 124 9.83 0.66 12.08
N ILE A 125 10.32 -0.51 12.48
CA ILE A 125 10.24 -0.96 13.88
C ILE A 125 10.99 -0.01 14.80
N ALA A 126 12.23 0.34 14.47
CA ALA A 126 13.05 1.26 15.27
C ALA A 126 12.38 2.64 15.42
N LEU A 127 11.76 3.15 14.35
CA LEU A 127 11.05 4.42 14.38
C LEU A 127 9.80 4.37 15.28
N HIS A 128 9.08 3.25 15.28
CA HIS A 128 7.93 3.07 16.19
C HIS A 128 8.38 3.04 17.66
N THR A 129 9.44 2.29 17.97
CA THR A 129 10.02 2.26 19.32
C THR A 129 10.44 3.67 19.76
N LEU A 130 11.20 4.38 18.92
CA LEU A 130 11.65 5.74 19.25
C LEU A 130 10.47 6.73 19.41
N THR A 131 9.43 6.59 18.59
CA THR A 131 8.22 7.43 18.69
C THR A 131 7.52 7.21 20.03
N ASN A 132 7.45 5.96 20.51
CA ASN A 132 6.87 5.62 21.81
C ASN A 132 7.72 6.17 22.96
N GLU A 133 9.04 5.93 22.94
CA GLU A 133 9.96 6.44 23.95
C GLU A 133 9.93 7.99 24.05
N VAL A 134 9.92 8.68 22.91
CA VAL A 134 9.76 10.14 22.87
C VAL A 134 8.39 10.58 23.37
N GLY A 135 7.35 9.76 23.15
CA GLY A 135 6.02 9.96 23.70
C GLY A 135 6.02 9.92 25.23
N GLU A 136 6.63 8.90 25.82
CA GLU A 136 6.79 8.73 27.27
C GLU A 136 7.59 9.88 27.89
N LEU A 137 8.75 10.23 27.32
CA LEU A 137 9.57 11.35 27.80
C LEU A 137 8.83 12.70 27.76
N LYS A 138 7.96 12.92 26.76
CA LYS A 138 7.12 14.11 26.69
C LYS A 138 6.04 14.10 27.78
N GLY A 139 5.49 12.93 28.10
CA GLY A 139 4.57 12.71 29.23
C GLY A 139 5.23 13.11 30.55
N ASP A 140 6.35 12.46 30.89
CA ASP A 140 7.11 12.71 32.12
C ASP A 140 7.50 14.19 32.28
N SER A 141 7.97 14.81 31.18
CA SER A 141 8.35 16.22 31.18
C SER A 141 7.15 17.13 31.43
N LEU A 142 5.98 16.79 30.87
CA LEU A 142 4.76 17.57 31.05
C LEU A 142 4.23 17.44 32.48
N GLU A 143 4.16 16.22 33.01
CA GLU A 143 3.76 15.95 34.39
C GLU A 143 4.62 16.70 35.39
N ARG A 144 5.96 16.63 35.25
CA ARG A 144 6.90 17.39 36.08
C ARG A 144 6.62 18.89 36.00
N ARG A 145 6.43 19.43 34.79
CA ARG A 145 6.13 20.86 34.58
C ARG A 145 4.82 21.27 35.25
N TYR A 146 3.77 20.45 35.18
CA TYR A 146 2.50 20.74 35.83
C TYR A 146 2.59 20.64 37.35
N ARG A 147 3.34 19.68 37.90
CA ARG A 147 3.61 19.58 39.34
C ARG A 147 4.37 20.78 39.88
N GLU A 148 5.46 21.19 39.21
CA GLU A 148 6.26 22.35 39.61
C GLU A 148 5.50 23.67 39.54
N ARG A 149 4.62 23.82 38.54
CA ARG A 149 3.84 25.06 38.32
C ARG A 149 2.40 24.97 38.83
N ALA A 150 2.05 23.89 39.52
CA ALA A 150 0.69 23.63 40.00
C ALA A 150 0.11 24.81 40.79
N PRO A 151 0.84 25.45 41.74
CA PRO A 151 0.30 26.58 42.48
C PRO A 151 -0.06 27.77 41.58
N ALA A 152 0.71 28.04 40.52
CA ALA A 152 0.46 29.17 39.62
C ALA A 152 -0.79 28.94 38.76
N TYR A 153 -0.98 27.73 38.25
CA TYR A 153 -2.14 27.40 37.43
C TYR A 153 -3.41 27.24 38.25
N LEU A 154 -3.32 26.54 39.39
CA LEU A 154 -4.46 26.19 40.22
C LEU A 154 -4.88 27.32 41.17
N ALA A 155 -4.05 28.34 41.36
CA ALA A 155 -4.44 29.55 42.08
C ALA A 155 -5.75 30.14 41.55
N ARG A 156 -6.06 30.02 40.25
CA ARG A 156 -7.34 30.52 39.71
C ARG A 156 -8.55 29.73 40.18
N LEU A 157 -8.38 28.44 40.49
CA LEU A 157 -9.45 27.54 40.90
C LEU A 157 -9.64 27.58 42.43
N VAL A 158 -8.56 27.50 43.19
CA VAL A 158 -8.59 27.38 44.66
C VAL A 158 -7.60 28.32 45.33
N ARG A 159 -7.92 28.77 46.54
CA ARG A 159 -7.00 29.53 47.41
C ARG A 159 -6.12 28.56 48.20
N ARG A 160 -4.92 29.01 48.58
CA ARG A 160 -3.95 28.23 49.38
C ARG A 160 -3.68 26.84 48.78
N ALA A 161 -3.52 26.78 47.46
CA ALA A 161 -3.21 25.54 46.75
C ALA A 161 -1.88 24.94 47.26
N GLN A 162 -1.95 23.73 47.80
CA GLN A 162 -0.82 22.95 48.29
C GLN A 162 -0.86 21.57 47.65
N VAL A 163 0.19 21.25 46.91
CA VAL A 163 0.36 19.92 46.30
C VAL A 163 0.57 18.91 47.43
N LEU A 164 -0.23 17.84 47.47
CA LEU A 164 0.02 16.73 48.37
C LEU A 164 1.22 15.93 47.86
N SER A 165 2.13 15.57 48.77
CA SER A 165 3.18 14.60 48.44
C SER A 165 2.57 13.21 48.28
N THR A 166 3.31 12.31 47.63
CA THR A 166 2.89 10.92 47.48
C THR A 166 2.62 10.28 48.84
N GLU A 167 3.48 10.53 49.84
CA GLU A 167 3.36 9.97 51.19
C GLU A 167 2.11 10.49 51.91
N ALA A 168 1.82 11.79 51.80
CA ALA A 168 0.65 12.39 52.42
C ALA A 168 -0.65 11.89 51.79
N LEU A 169 -0.66 11.65 50.47
CA LEU A 169 -1.80 11.07 49.78
C LEU A 169 -1.98 9.59 50.16
N SER A 170 -0.91 8.79 50.16
CA SER A 170 -0.96 7.38 50.55
C SER A 170 -1.51 7.22 51.96
N PHE A 171 -1.00 7.98 52.93
CA PHE A 171 -1.49 7.94 54.31
C PHE A 171 -2.99 8.28 54.41
N LEU A 172 -3.44 9.32 53.71
CA LEU A 172 -4.85 9.70 53.66
C LEU A 172 -5.75 8.58 53.11
N LEU A 173 -5.28 7.88 52.07
CA LEU A 173 -6.02 6.81 51.42
C LEU A 173 -6.01 5.52 52.25
N GLU A 174 -4.90 5.18 52.88
CA GLU A 174 -4.80 4.06 53.83
C GLU A 174 -5.79 4.22 54.99
N GLU A 175 -5.84 5.41 55.61
CA GLU A 175 -6.83 5.70 56.66
C GLU A 175 -8.27 5.56 56.16
N ALA A 176 -8.55 5.97 54.92
CA ALA A 176 -9.89 5.83 54.33
C ALA A 176 -10.26 4.36 54.07
N VAL A 177 -9.28 3.52 53.70
CA VAL A 177 -9.47 2.06 53.57
C VAL A 177 -9.74 1.43 54.94
N GLU A 178 -8.96 1.79 55.96
CA GLU A 178 -9.17 1.31 57.34
C GLU A 178 -10.55 1.70 57.88
N ARG A 179 -11.05 2.89 57.54
CA ARG A 179 -12.42 3.34 57.87
C ARG A 179 -13.51 2.70 57.01
N GLY A 180 -13.15 1.93 55.98
CA GLY A 180 -14.10 1.30 55.04
C GLY A 180 -14.78 2.28 54.08
N GLU A 181 -14.24 3.50 53.92
CA GLU A 181 -14.73 4.51 52.97
C GLU A 181 -14.29 4.19 51.53
N LEU A 182 -13.16 3.50 51.40
CA LEU A 182 -12.58 3.03 50.14
C LEU A 182 -12.20 1.55 50.24
N SER A 183 -12.28 0.85 49.12
CA SER A 183 -11.59 -0.44 48.94
C SER A 183 -10.12 -0.23 48.56
N GLU A 184 -9.28 -1.26 48.75
CA GLU A 184 -7.87 -1.21 48.34
C GLU A 184 -7.69 -0.85 46.86
N ALA A 185 -8.52 -1.43 45.97
CA ALA A 185 -8.47 -1.14 44.54
C ALA A 185 -8.88 0.30 44.20
N GLU A 186 -9.82 0.88 44.95
CA GLU A 186 -10.20 2.29 44.76
C GLU A 186 -9.11 3.24 45.26
N ALA A 187 -8.47 2.92 46.40
CA ALA A 187 -7.33 3.67 46.91
C ALA A 187 -6.13 3.61 45.94
N GLU A 188 -5.87 2.45 45.34
CA GLU A 188 -4.85 2.29 44.32
C GLU A 188 -5.15 3.17 43.09
N ASP A 189 -6.39 3.20 42.60
CA ASP A 189 -6.76 4.07 41.47
C ASP A 189 -6.53 5.56 41.81
N VAL A 190 -6.89 6.03 43.01
CA VAL A 190 -6.63 7.43 43.40
C VAL A 190 -5.13 7.72 43.58
N THR A 191 -4.35 6.75 44.06
CA THR A 191 -2.89 6.88 44.21
C THR A 191 -2.22 7.17 42.87
N TRP A 192 -2.73 6.59 41.78
CA TRP A 192 -2.27 6.84 40.41
C TRP A 192 -2.83 8.12 39.78
N ALA A 193 -3.27 9.11 40.57
CA ALA A 193 -3.55 10.44 40.06
C ALA A 193 -2.23 11.22 39.84
N ASP A 194 -2.09 11.93 38.72
CA ASP A 194 -0.84 12.63 38.39
C ASP A 194 -0.50 13.74 39.40
N LEU A 195 -1.55 14.38 39.92
CA LEU A 195 -1.44 15.47 40.87
C LEU A 195 -2.73 15.62 41.71
N VAL A 196 -2.56 15.65 43.04
CA VAL A 196 -3.62 16.02 43.99
C VAL A 196 -3.20 17.27 44.76
N VAL A 197 -4.09 18.25 44.82
CA VAL A 197 -3.85 19.53 45.48
C VAL A 197 -4.92 19.81 46.52
N ARG A 198 -4.52 20.11 47.75
CA ARG A 198 -5.41 20.63 48.79
C ARG A 198 -5.53 22.14 48.64
N GLY A 199 -6.73 22.67 48.76
CA GLY A 199 -6.97 24.10 48.75
C GLY A 199 -8.27 24.48 49.42
N ARG A 200 -8.69 25.73 49.22
CA ARG A 200 -9.97 26.26 49.68
C ARG A 200 -10.75 26.84 48.51
N ARG A 201 -12.02 26.50 48.40
CA ARG A 201 -12.92 27.09 47.40
C ARG A 201 -12.95 28.60 47.52
N ARG A 202 -13.00 29.28 46.39
CA ARG A 202 -12.95 30.74 46.33
C ARG A 202 -14.23 31.43 46.81
N GLU A 203 -15.37 30.72 46.71
CA GLU A 203 -16.71 31.20 47.02
C GLU A 203 -16.99 31.22 48.53
N ASP A 204 -16.78 30.10 49.23
CA ASP A 204 -17.16 29.92 50.63
C ASP A 204 -15.99 29.58 51.57
N GLY A 205 -14.78 29.40 51.02
CA GLY A 205 -13.59 29.06 51.80
C GLY A 205 -13.54 27.63 52.31
N ALA A 206 -14.50 26.76 51.94
CA ALA A 206 -14.50 25.36 52.33
C ALA A 206 -13.28 24.63 51.76
N GLU A 207 -12.75 23.66 52.51
CA GLU A 207 -11.66 22.82 52.04
C GLU A 207 -12.10 21.95 50.86
N VAL A 208 -11.19 21.79 49.91
CA VAL A 208 -11.44 21.04 48.68
C VAL A 208 -10.14 20.44 48.18
N TYR A 209 -10.21 19.22 47.66
CA TYR A 209 -9.15 18.62 46.87
C TYR A 209 -9.34 18.96 45.39
N VAL A 210 -8.25 19.04 44.65
CA VAL A 210 -8.24 19.18 43.20
C VAL A 210 -7.46 18.01 42.67
N VAL A 211 -8.12 17.14 41.91
CA VAL A 211 -7.53 15.96 41.30
C VAL A 211 -7.29 16.27 39.84
N VAL A 212 -6.03 16.24 39.41
CA VAL A 212 -5.60 16.65 38.07
C VAL A 212 -5.06 15.45 37.31
N GLU A 213 -5.65 15.19 36.14
CA GLU A 213 -5.09 14.29 35.13
C GLU A 213 -4.35 15.12 34.07
N VAL A 214 -3.10 14.78 33.80
CA VAL A 214 -2.20 15.48 32.88
C VAL A 214 -1.96 14.61 31.66
N SER A 215 -2.20 15.17 30.48
CA SER A 215 -1.92 14.52 29.21
C SER A 215 -1.36 15.51 28.21
N TRP A 216 -0.48 15.06 27.31
CA TRP A 216 -0.01 15.93 26.22
C TRP A 216 -1.16 16.41 25.34
N GLY A 217 -2.17 15.56 25.12
CA GLY A 217 -3.41 15.92 24.45
C GLY A 217 -4.60 15.28 25.13
N VAL A 218 -5.44 16.11 25.75
CA VAL A 218 -6.57 15.67 26.56
C VAL A 218 -7.67 15.04 25.70
N GLY A 219 -7.94 13.76 25.94
CA GLY A 219 -9.00 12.94 25.36
C GLY A 219 -10.16 12.68 26.33
N PRO A 220 -11.25 12.03 25.87
CA PRO A 220 -12.41 11.70 26.72
C PRO A 220 -12.04 10.84 27.94
N GLN A 221 -11.10 9.91 27.78
CA GLN A 221 -10.65 9.02 28.86
C GLN A 221 -9.97 9.80 30.00
N ASP A 222 -9.23 10.87 29.69
CA ASP A 222 -8.59 11.71 30.71
C ASP A 222 -9.66 12.42 31.56
N VAL A 223 -10.77 12.84 30.93
CA VAL A 223 -11.91 13.45 31.63
C VAL A 223 -12.59 12.42 32.55
N GLU A 224 -12.84 11.22 32.05
CA GLU A 224 -13.45 10.13 32.83
C GLU A 224 -12.59 9.73 34.02
N ARG A 225 -11.25 9.65 33.85
CA ARG A 225 -10.31 9.40 34.94
C ARG A 225 -10.36 10.49 35.99
N ALA A 226 -10.29 11.76 35.58
CA ALA A 226 -10.33 12.89 36.51
C ALA A 226 -11.62 12.86 37.35
N VAL A 227 -12.77 12.64 36.72
CA VAL A 227 -14.07 12.53 37.41
C VAL A 227 -14.08 11.35 38.37
N ARG A 228 -13.68 10.17 37.90
CA ARG A 228 -13.69 8.95 38.72
C ARG A 228 -12.80 9.10 39.94
N LYS A 229 -11.56 9.52 39.77
CA LYS A 229 -10.61 9.69 40.88
C LYS A 229 -11.04 10.81 41.84
N ALA A 230 -11.60 11.91 41.35
CA ALA A 230 -12.19 12.94 42.21
C ALA A 230 -13.37 12.38 43.02
N ALA A 231 -14.28 11.63 42.39
CA ALA A 231 -15.42 11.03 43.10
C ALA A 231 -14.97 10.04 44.19
N LEU A 232 -13.91 9.25 43.94
CA LEU A 232 -13.32 8.36 44.94
C LEU A 232 -12.70 9.15 46.09
N LEU A 233 -11.86 10.15 45.81
CA LEU A 233 -11.24 10.97 46.85
C LEU A 233 -12.27 11.75 47.68
N ALA A 234 -13.40 12.13 47.07
CA ALA A 234 -14.49 12.80 47.78
C ALA A 234 -15.16 11.92 48.86
N LYS A 235 -15.04 10.59 48.79
CA LYS A 235 -15.55 9.66 49.82
C LYS A 235 -14.85 9.84 51.17
N VAL A 236 -13.65 10.41 51.18
CA VAL A 236 -12.84 10.72 52.39
C VAL A 236 -13.38 11.95 53.14
N GLY A 237 -14.59 12.43 52.81
CA GLY A 237 -15.29 13.49 53.52
C GLY A 237 -14.90 14.93 53.12
N THR A 238 -13.90 15.10 52.23
CA THR A 238 -13.55 16.41 51.66
C THR A 238 -13.92 16.45 50.19
N PRO A 239 -14.70 17.44 49.71
CA PRO A 239 -15.05 17.53 48.29
C PRO A 239 -13.82 17.54 47.39
N ALA A 240 -13.91 16.93 46.21
CA ALA A 240 -12.83 16.92 45.23
C ALA A 240 -13.30 17.43 43.87
N LEU A 241 -12.53 18.34 43.28
CA LEU A 241 -12.77 18.93 41.97
C LEU A 241 -11.94 18.19 40.91
N PRO A 242 -12.57 17.64 39.87
CA PRO A 242 -11.86 17.04 38.76
C PRO A 242 -11.31 18.11 37.81
N VAL A 243 -10.07 17.93 37.38
CA VAL A 243 -9.37 18.80 36.42
C VAL A 243 -8.63 17.95 35.40
N VAL A 244 -8.68 18.36 34.14
CA VAL A 244 -7.81 17.83 33.09
C VAL A 244 -6.84 18.91 32.64
N ALA A 245 -5.59 18.55 32.42
CA ALA A 245 -4.53 19.47 32.07
C ALA A 245 -3.71 18.97 30.88
N GLY A 246 -3.32 19.86 29.98
CA GLY A 246 -2.53 19.47 28.82
C GLY A 246 -2.18 20.60 27.87
N LYS A 247 -1.52 20.26 26.76
CA LYS A 247 -1.19 21.26 25.70
C LYS A 247 -2.34 21.54 24.75
N ARG A 248 -3.22 20.55 24.58
CA ARG A 248 -4.39 20.62 23.71
C ARG A 248 -5.50 19.75 24.27
N VAL A 249 -6.73 20.00 23.85
CA VAL A 249 -7.91 19.20 24.19
C VAL A 249 -8.66 18.86 22.90
N THR A 250 -9.19 17.66 22.81
CA THR A 250 -10.06 17.26 21.68
C THR A 250 -11.47 17.82 21.85
N ASP A 251 -12.20 18.06 20.76
CA ASP A 251 -13.58 18.59 20.84
C ASP A 251 -14.51 17.68 21.67
N LYS A 252 -14.36 16.36 21.53
CA LYS A 252 -15.09 15.37 22.31
C LYS A 252 -14.79 15.49 23.80
N ALA A 253 -13.51 15.61 24.16
CA ALA A 253 -13.10 15.78 25.56
C ALA A 253 -13.58 17.13 26.13
N ALA A 254 -13.49 18.21 25.37
CA ALA A 254 -13.97 19.53 25.80
C ALA A 254 -15.49 19.54 26.03
N HIS A 255 -16.25 18.86 25.16
CA HIS A 255 -17.69 18.66 25.36
C HIS A 255 -17.98 17.81 26.60
N LEU A 256 -17.31 16.67 26.74
CA LEU A 256 -17.48 15.78 27.89
C LEU A 256 -17.14 16.48 29.21
N ALA A 257 -16.06 17.26 29.24
CA ALA A 257 -15.64 18.02 30.41
C ALA A 257 -16.72 19.03 30.85
N ARG A 258 -17.38 19.72 29.91
CA ARG A 258 -18.53 20.59 30.26
C ARG A 258 -19.70 19.78 30.83
N THR A 259 -20.05 18.67 30.19
CA THR A 259 -21.15 17.80 30.63
C THR A 259 -20.90 17.20 32.02
N MET A 260 -19.67 16.80 32.31
CA MET A 260 -19.27 16.17 33.57
C MET A 260 -18.75 17.15 34.62
N LYS A 261 -18.84 18.46 34.36
CA LYS A 261 -18.38 19.53 35.26
C LYS A 261 -16.90 19.48 35.63
N VAL A 262 -16.05 19.21 34.65
CA VAL A 262 -14.59 19.11 34.78
C VAL A 262 -13.90 20.38 34.32
N TRP A 263 -13.00 20.91 35.16
CA TRP A 263 -12.18 22.07 34.79
C TRP A 263 -11.11 21.67 33.77
N GLN A 264 -10.83 22.57 32.84
CA GLN A 264 -9.81 22.35 31.81
C GLN A 264 -8.65 23.33 32.01
N LEU A 265 -7.43 22.82 32.07
CA LEU A 265 -6.20 23.61 32.19
C LEU A 265 -5.31 23.37 30.95
N ILE A 266 -5.62 24.08 29.87
CA ILE A 266 -4.98 23.88 28.57
C ILE A 266 -3.97 24.99 28.30
N ASP A 267 -2.73 24.60 28.06
CA ASP A 267 -1.59 25.50 27.85
C ASP A 267 -1.47 26.61 28.92
N GLY A 268 -1.79 26.26 30.17
CA GLY A 268 -1.76 27.16 31.32
C GLY A 268 -2.99 28.07 31.47
N GLN A 269 -3.99 27.95 30.59
CA GLN A 269 -5.27 28.65 30.71
C GLN A 269 -6.33 27.75 31.34
N ALA A 270 -6.94 28.24 32.42
CA ALA A 270 -8.05 27.58 33.10
C ALA A 270 -9.38 27.97 32.45
N THR A 271 -10.18 26.98 32.07
CA THR A 271 -11.54 27.14 31.55
C THR A 271 -12.52 26.44 32.49
N SER A 272 -13.55 27.19 32.93
CA SER A 272 -14.62 26.65 33.77
C SER A 272 -15.48 25.66 32.97
N PRO A 273 -15.98 24.59 33.59
CA PRO A 273 -16.99 23.73 32.97
C PRO A 273 -18.36 24.42 32.83
N GLU A 274 -18.64 25.43 33.65
CA GLU A 274 -19.88 26.19 33.56
C GLU A 274 -19.77 27.22 32.42
N PRO A 275 -20.84 27.42 31.63
CA PRO A 275 -20.85 28.47 30.62
C PRO A 275 -20.62 29.80 31.32
N SER A 276 -19.61 30.54 30.85
CA SER A 276 -19.33 31.90 31.31
C SER A 276 -20.60 32.73 31.26
N SER A 277 -21.15 33.08 32.43
CA SER A 277 -22.26 34.01 32.59
C SER A 277 -21.78 35.45 32.32
N GLU A 278 -21.22 35.71 31.14
CA GLU A 278 -20.86 37.05 30.69
C GLU A 278 -21.12 37.18 29.18
N ARG A 279 -22.31 37.69 28.86
CA ARG A 279 -22.57 38.94 28.11
C ARG A 279 -24.05 38.99 27.74
N SER A 280 -24.84 39.61 28.63
CA SER A 280 -26.03 40.36 28.22
C SER A 280 -25.62 41.72 27.67
#